data_AF-S3LP13-F1
#
_entry.id   AF-S3LP13-F1
#
_cell.length_a   1.000
_cell.length_b   1.000
_cell.length_c   1.000
_cell.angle_alpha   90.00
_cell.angle_beta   90.00
_cell.angle_gamma   90.00
#
_symmetry.space_group_name_H-M   'P 1'
#
loop_
_entity.id
_entity.type
_entity.pdbx_description
1 polymer ?
#
loop_
_entity_poly.entity_id
_entity_poly.type
_entity_poly.pdbx_seq_one_letter_code
_entity_poly.pdbx_strand_id
1 'polypeptide(L)'
;MLQKRLCPYFKNIPLHTVTAKDINKFLVSLLGSLKVSSLKKISEWLQQTVKFAYKEGLLDTDISPQIHRPKGECAIKPILTIDQSIQLFSTTEQLSYSIIAQETIEQSATIQYAKNLSAR
;
A
#
# COMPACT_ATOMS: atom_id res chain seq x y z
N MET A 1 6.82 2.64 -12.20
CA MET A 1 5.76 1.59 -12.13
C MET A 1 4.58 1.89 -13.06
N LEU A 2 4.03 3.11 -13.06
CA LEU A 2 2.87 3.47 -13.91
C LEU A 2 3.17 3.43 -15.42
N GLN A 3 4.30 4.00 -15.85
CA GLN A 3 4.76 3.95 -17.25
C GLN A 3 4.81 2.51 -17.79
N LYS A 4 5.25 1.54 -16.97
CA LYS A 4 5.27 0.12 -17.36
C LYS A 4 3.88 -0.46 -17.65
N ARG A 5 2.80 0.13 -17.10
CA ARG A 5 1.42 -0.27 -17.36
C ARG A 5 0.76 0.57 -18.47
N LEU A 6 1.12 1.84 -18.58
CA LEU A 6 0.62 2.76 -19.61
C LEU A 6 1.17 2.42 -21.01
N CYS A 7 2.49 2.23 -21.11
CA CYS A 7 3.15 2.04 -22.40
C CYS A 7 2.59 0.82 -23.18
N PRO A 8 2.37 -0.36 -22.58
CA PRO A 8 1.77 -1.49 -23.30
C PRO A 8 0.33 -1.22 -23.73
N TYR A 9 -0.47 -0.55 -22.89
CA TYR A 9 -1.89 -0.32 -23.14
C TYR A 9 -2.11 0.66 -24.32
N PHE A 10 -1.29 1.71 -24.40
CA PHE A 10 -1.39 2.72 -25.45
C PHE A 10 -0.39 2.53 -26.60
N LYS A 11 0.40 1.44 -26.61
CA LYS A 11 1.49 1.22 -27.58
C LYS A 11 1.07 1.38 -29.04
N ASN A 12 -0.15 0.94 -29.35
CA ASN A 12 -0.67 0.90 -30.71
C ASN A 12 -1.75 1.96 -30.96
N ILE A 13 -1.88 2.95 -30.07
CA ILE A 13 -2.87 4.02 -30.18
C ILE A 13 -2.12 5.33 -30.48
N PRO A 14 -2.17 5.84 -31.72
CA PRO A 14 -1.62 7.13 -32.05
C PRO A 14 -2.20 8.23 -31.16
N LEU A 15 -1.37 9.15 -30.69
CA LEU A 15 -1.78 10.20 -29.75
C LEU A 15 -3.00 10.99 -30.25
N HIS A 16 -3.03 11.38 -31.53
CA HIS A 16 -4.14 12.11 -32.15
C HIS A 16 -5.47 11.34 -32.19
N THR A 17 -5.45 10.02 -32.03
CA THR A 17 -6.66 9.17 -32.01
C THR A 17 -7.11 8.79 -30.59
N VAL A 18 -6.33 9.15 -29.56
CA VAL A 18 -6.67 8.81 -28.18
C VAL A 18 -7.97 9.48 -27.79
N THR A 19 -8.95 8.67 -27.36
CA THR A 19 -10.22 9.18 -26.87
C THR A 19 -10.31 9.12 -25.35
N ALA A 20 -11.22 9.92 -24.77
CA ALA A 20 -11.56 9.81 -23.35
C ALA A 20 -12.04 8.40 -22.97
N LYS A 21 -12.68 7.68 -23.91
CA LYS A 21 -13.15 6.30 -23.71
C LYS A 21 -11.98 5.33 -23.49
N ASP A 22 -10.89 5.48 -24.24
CA ASP A 22 -9.71 4.62 -24.11
C ASP A 22 -9.04 4.80 -22.75
N ILE A 23 -8.96 6.05 -22.31
CA ILE A 23 -8.42 6.44 -20.99
C ILE A 23 -9.30 5.92 -19.86
N ASN A 24 -10.62 6.08 -19.97
CA ASN A 24 -11.56 5.58 -18.98
C ASN A 24 -11.54 4.05 -18.92
N LYS A 25 -11.41 3.36 -20.06
CA LYS A 25 -11.27 1.89 -20.11
C LYS A 25 -9.97 1.42 -19.44
N PHE A 26 -8.87 2.16 -19.62
CA PHE A 26 -7.62 1.90 -18.90
C PHE A 26 -7.81 2.06 -17.38
N LEU A 27 -8.41 3.15 -16.93
CA LEU A 27 -8.68 3.39 -15.51
C LEU A 27 -9.55 2.29 -14.89
N VAL A 28 -10.57 1.83 -15.62
CA VAL A 28 -11.43 0.70 -15.22
C VAL A 28 -10.64 -0.59 -15.16
N SER A 29 -9.75 -0.87 -16.11
CA SER A 29 -8.90 -2.07 -16.08
C SER A 29 -7.99 -2.16 -14.86
N LEU A 30 -7.73 -1.02 -14.21
CA LEU A 30 -6.92 -0.95 -13.01
C LEU A 30 -7.74 -1.07 -11.71
N LEU A 31 -9.08 -0.98 -11.77
CA LEU A 31 -9.96 -1.20 -10.63
C LEU A 31 -9.75 -2.62 -10.09
N GLY A 32 -9.61 -2.77 -8.77
CA GLY A 32 -9.29 -4.03 -8.11
C GLY A 32 -7.80 -4.38 -8.06
N SER A 33 -6.97 -3.85 -8.98
CA SER A 33 -5.51 -4.06 -8.95
C SER A 33 -4.74 -2.99 -8.17
N LEU A 34 -5.36 -1.82 -7.94
CA LEU A 34 -4.76 -0.66 -7.29
C LEU A 34 -5.71 -0.06 -6.26
N LYS A 35 -5.13 0.58 -5.23
CA LYS A 35 -5.88 1.38 -4.25
C LYS A 35 -6.56 2.55 -4.97
N VAL A 36 -7.79 2.88 -4.54
CA VAL A 36 -8.58 4.00 -5.09
C VAL A 36 -7.83 5.32 -5.05
N SER A 37 -7.06 5.59 -3.98
CA SER A 37 -6.23 6.79 -3.86
C SER A 37 -5.14 6.87 -4.94
N SER A 38 -4.52 5.74 -5.28
CA SER A 38 -3.57 5.65 -6.39
C SER A 38 -4.27 5.87 -7.73
N LEU A 39 -5.45 5.29 -7.93
CA LEU A 39 -6.24 5.48 -9.15
C LEU A 39 -6.66 6.96 -9.34
N LYS A 40 -7.02 7.67 -8.27
CA LYS A 40 -7.30 9.11 -8.32
C LYS A 40 -6.09 9.91 -8.83
N LYS A 41 -4.91 9.67 -8.26
CA LYS A 41 -3.65 10.32 -8.71
C LYS A 41 -3.35 10.01 -10.19
N ILE A 42 -3.59 8.78 -10.62
CA ILE A 42 -3.39 8.37 -12.01
C ILE A 42 -4.36 9.10 -12.94
N SER A 43 -5.64 9.19 -12.55
CA SER A 43 -6.64 9.92 -13.34
C SER A 43 -6.33 11.41 -13.47
N GLU A 44 -5.87 12.05 -12.40
CA GLU A 44 -5.45 13.46 -12.41
C GLU A 44 -4.23 13.69 -13.31
N TRP A 45 -3.24 12.80 -13.21
CA TRP A 45 -2.06 12.87 -14.06
C TRP A 45 -2.45 12.73 -15.53
N LEU A 46 -3.32 11.78 -15.88
CA LEU A 46 -3.80 11.59 -17.25
C LEU A 46 -4.58 12.81 -17.76
N GLN A 47 -5.44 13.42 -16.92
CA GLN A 47 -6.13 14.67 -17.24
C GLN A 47 -5.16 15.80 -17.57
N GLN A 48 -4.09 15.96 -16.77
CA GLN A 48 -3.07 16.97 -17.03
C GLN A 48 -2.29 16.67 -18.32
N THR A 49 -1.94 15.41 -18.56
CA THR A 49 -1.19 14.99 -19.75
C THR A 49 -1.97 15.25 -21.04
N VAL A 50 -3.26 14.87 -21.11
CA VAL A 50 -4.05 15.13 -22.32
C VAL A 50 -4.35 16.62 -22.52
N LYS A 51 -4.53 17.37 -21.42
CA LYS A 51 -4.69 18.83 -21.49
C LYS A 51 -3.43 19.50 -22.02
N PHE A 52 -2.25 19.01 -21.63
CA PHE A 52 -0.98 19.47 -22.17
C PHE A 52 -0.88 19.12 -23.67
N ALA A 53 -1.16 17.87 -24.05
CA ALA A 53 -1.13 17.45 -25.46
C ALA A 53 -2.07 18.28 -26.35
N TYR A 54 -3.26 18.63 -25.87
CA TYR A 54 -4.16 19.56 -26.58
C TYR A 54 -3.55 20.96 -26.74
N LYS A 55 -2.97 21.52 -25.68
CA LYS A 55 -2.32 22.85 -25.75
C LYS A 55 -1.14 22.91 -26.71
N GLU A 56 -0.40 21.82 -26.84
CA GLU A 56 0.72 21.68 -27.78
C GLU A 56 0.28 21.32 -29.21
N GLY A 57 -1.03 21.25 -29.48
CA GLY A 57 -1.57 20.90 -30.80
C GLY A 57 -1.36 19.43 -31.19
N LEU A 58 -1.06 18.56 -30.23
CA LEU A 58 -0.90 17.11 -30.44
C LEU A 58 -2.24 16.35 -30.38
N LEU A 59 -3.29 17.01 -29.88
CA LEU A 59 -4.68 16.56 -29.87
C LEU A 59 -5.56 17.66 -30.46
N ASP A 60 -6.53 17.28 -31.29
CA ASP A 60 -7.47 18.23 -31.91
C ASP A 60 -8.52 18.76 -30.93
N THR A 61 -8.76 18.05 -29.82
CA THR A 61 -9.82 18.37 -28.86
C THR A 61 -9.36 18.13 -27.43
N ASP A 62 -9.76 19.03 -26.52
CA ASP A 62 -9.55 18.84 -25.08
C ASP A 62 -10.48 17.74 -24.55
N ILE A 63 -9.92 16.54 -24.40
CA ILE A 63 -10.61 15.38 -23.81
C ILE A 63 -10.44 15.30 -22.28
N SER A 64 -9.68 16.21 -21.66
CA SER A 64 -9.44 16.19 -20.21
C SER A 64 -10.72 16.22 -19.35
N PRO A 65 -11.78 16.97 -19.71
CA PRO A 65 -13.01 17.01 -18.91
C PRO A 65 -13.79 15.69 -18.93
N GLN A 66 -13.55 14.85 -19.93
CA GLN A 66 -14.27 13.59 -20.16
C GLN A 66 -13.60 12.39 -19.47
N ILE A 67 -12.43 12.58 -18.87
CA ILE A 67 -11.76 11.55 -18.07
C ILE A 67 -12.41 11.52 -16.69
N HIS A 68 -13.03 10.40 -16.35
CA HIS A 68 -13.74 10.24 -15.09
C HIS A 68 -12.78 9.94 -13.95
N ARG A 69 -12.85 10.75 -12.88
CA ARG A 69 -12.17 10.42 -11.63
C ARG A 69 -12.83 9.16 -11.02
N PRO A 70 -12.06 8.10 -10.70
CA PRO A 70 -12.59 6.91 -10.09
C PRO A 70 -13.33 7.26 -8.79
N LYS A 71 -14.61 6.88 -8.72
CA LYS A 71 -15.45 7.00 -7.52
C LYS A 71 -15.34 5.70 -6.73
N GLY A 72 -15.04 5.83 -5.44
CA GLY A 72 -14.88 4.71 -4.53
C GLY A 72 -14.50 5.25 -3.16
N GLU A 73 -15.03 4.63 -2.11
CA GLU A 73 -14.66 4.96 -0.74
C GLU A 73 -13.17 4.71 -0.56
N CYS A 74 -12.43 5.73 -0.10
CA CYS A 74 -11.23 5.43 0.66
C CYS A 74 -11.75 4.82 1.95
N ALA A 75 -11.86 3.50 2.02
CA ALA A 75 -11.91 2.83 3.30
C ALA A 75 -10.59 3.14 4.00
N ILE A 76 -10.54 4.27 4.71
CA ILE A 76 -9.62 4.45 5.82
C ILE A 76 -10.08 3.36 6.76
N LYS A 77 -9.41 2.20 6.72
CA LYS A 77 -9.60 1.19 7.77
C LYS A 77 -9.44 1.95 9.09
N PRO A 78 -10.40 1.84 10.02
CA PRO A 78 -10.27 2.52 11.29
C PRO A 78 -8.88 2.23 11.85
N ILE A 79 -8.17 3.30 12.20
CA ILE A 79 -6.97 3.23 13.04
C ILE A 79 -7.40 2.39 14.26
N LEU A 80 -6.55 1.43 14.64
CA LEU A 80 -6.81 0.40 15.64
C LEU A 80 -7.79 0.87 16.72
N THR A 81 -8.84 0.09 16.99
CA THR A 81 -9.74 0.38 18.11
C THR A 81 -8.94 0.44 19.42
N ILE A 82 -9.47 1.10 20.45
CA ILE A 82 -8.80 1.19 21.77
C ILE A 82 -8.36 -0.19 22.25
N ASP A 83 -9.23 -1.21 22.15
CA ASP A 83 -8.90 -2.59 22.55
C ASP A 83 -7.76 -3.22 21.74
N GLN A 84 -7.70 -2.95 20.44
CA GLN A 84 -6.62 -3.41 19.56
C GLN A 84 -5.30 -2.69 19.85
N SER A 85 -5.39 -1.42 20.25
CA SER A 85 -4.23 -0.63 20.68
C SER A 85 -3.70 -1.16 22.02
N ILE A 86 -4.60 -1.42 22.97
CA ILE A 86 -4.26 -2.04 24.25
C ILE A 86 -3.60 -3.40 24.00
N GLN A 87 -4.19 -4.29 23.20
CA GLN A 87 -3.58 -5.60 22.89
C GLN A 87 -2.17 -5.48 22.31
N LEU A 88 -1.94 -4.57 21.36
CA LEU A 88 -0.63 -4.35 20.74
C LEU A 88 0.45 -3.97 21.78
N PHE A 89 0.10 -3.09 22.72
CA PHE A 89 1.02 -2.63 23.78
C PHE A 89 1.00 -3.51 25.04
N SER A 90 0.05 -4.43 25.17
CA SER A 90 -0.02 -5.40 26.28
C SER A 90 0.94 -6.57 26.07
N THR A 91 1.28 -6.89 24.81
CA THR A 91 2.21 -7.98 24.49
C THR A 91 3.65 -7.75 24.94
N THR A 92 4.04 -6.53 25.30
CA THR A 92 5.40 -6.22 25.76
C THR A 92 5.67 -6.53 27.23
N GLU A 93 4.65 -6.69 28.07
CA GLU A 93 4.87 -7.14 29.45
C GLU A 93 5.07 -8.65 29.54
N GLN A 94 4.40 -9.46 28.71
CA GLN A 94 4.51 -10.92 28.78
C GLN A 94 5.83 -11.49 28.23
N LEU A 95 6.50 -10.80 27.30
CA LEU A 95 7.83 -11.20 26.84
C LEU A 95 8.90 -10.97 27.92
N SER A 96 8.77 -9.90 28.70
CA SER A 96 9.74 -9.56 29.76
C SER A 96 9.69 -10.55 30.93
N TYR A 97 8.48 -10.98 31.35
CA TYR A 97 8.36 -12.00 32.41
C TYR A 97 8.76 -13.41 31.97
N SER A 98 8.62 -13.75 30.69
CA SER A 98 9.02 -15.05 30.15
C SER A 98 10.55 -15.21 30.12
N ILE A 99 11.27 -14.15 29.77
CA ILE A 99 12.73 -14.16 29.71
C ILE A 99 13.34 -14.20 31.12
N ILE A 100 12.80 -13.41 32.06
CA ILE A 100 13.29 -13.39 33.45
C ILE A 100 13.00 -14.72 34.17
N ALA A 101 11.86 -15.36 33.89
CA ALA A 101 11.53 -16.66 34.46
C ALA A 101 12.47 -17.78 33.99
N GLN A 102 12.93 -17.75 32.72
CA GLN A 102 13.88 -18.74 32.21
C GLN A 102 15.28 -18.55 32.79
N GLU A 103 15.79 -17.32 32.90
CA GLU A 103 17.11 -17.06 33.51
C GLU A 103 17.16 -17.46 34.99
N THR A 104 16.06 -17.27 35.74
CA THR A 104 16.00 -17.61 37.17
C THR A 104 16.00 -19.14 37.40
N ILE A 105 15.40 -19.91 36.48
CA ILE A 105 15.38 -21.38 36.56
C ILE A 105 16.77 -21.95 36.22
N GLU A 106 17.45 -21.41 35.20
CA GLU A 106 18.79 -21.88 34.80
C GLU A 106 19.87 -21.58 35.85
N GLN A 107 19.82 -20.40 36.49
CA GLN A 107 20.76 -20.07 37.57
C GLN A 107 20.57 -20.95 38.81
N SER A 108 19.31 -21.25 39.15
CA SER A 108 18.99 -22.12 40.29
C SER A 108 19.47 -23.56 40.07
N ALA A 109 19.29 -24.10 38.85
CA ALA A 109 19.77 -25.44 38.49
C ALA A 109 21.31 -25.54 38.51
N THR A 110 22.00 -24.49 38.06
CA THR A 110 23.48 -24.43 38.04
C THR A 110 24.08 -24.40 39.44
N ILE A 111 23.49 -23.62 40.35
CA ILE A 111 23.94 -23.54 41.75
C ILE A 111 23.73 -24.88 42.48
N GLN A 112 22.63 -25.58 42.20
CA GLN A 112 22.31 -26.84 42.84
C GLN A 112 23.22 -27.98 42.36
N TYR A 113 23.59 -27.99 41.07
CA TYR A 113 24.58 -28.91 40.52
C TYR A 113 25.99 -28.68 41.13
N ALA A 114 26.43 -27.42 41.23
CA ALA A 114 27.73 -27.09 41.82
C ALA A 114 27.83 -27.48 43.30
N LYS A 115 26.77 -27.31 44.08
CA LYS A 115 26.71 -27.74 45.49
C LYS A 115 26.83 -29.27 45.64
N ASN A 116 26.23 -30.03 44.74
CA ASN A 116 26.28 -31.50 44.79
C ASN A 116 27.65 -32.08 44.38
N LEU A 117 28.42 -31.36 43.58
CA LEU A 117 29.80 -31.72 43.21
C LEU A 117 30.82 -31.41 44.31
N SER A 118 30.59 -30.36 45.10
CA SER A 118 31.45 -29.97 46.23
C SER A 118 31.25 -30.82 47.50
N ALA A 119 30.22 -31.68 47.52
CA ALA A 119 29.86 -32.53 48.65
C ALA A 119 30.27 -34.01 48.46
N ARG A 120 31.07 -34.30 47.42
CA ARG A 120 31.74 -35.57 47.17
C ARG A 120 33.24 -35.42 47.36
#